data_AF-A0A1I2QK95-F1
#
_entry.id   AF-A0A1I2QK95-F1
#
_cell.length_a   1.000
_cell.length_b   1.000
_cell.length_c   1.000
_cell.angle_alpha   90.00
_cell.angle_beta   90.00
_cell.angle_gamma   90.00
#
_symmetry.space_group_name_H-M   'P 1'
#
loop_
_entity.id
_entity.type
_entity.pdbx_description
1 polymer ?
#
loop_
_entity_poly.entity_id
_entity_poly.type
_entity_poly.pdbx_seq_one_letter_code
_entity_poly.pdbx_strand_id
1 'polypeptide(L)'
;MKTKLTLTVEKEIVERAKTIAANRGVSLSKMFEEVFSKEDPEIEQTEAQKAAISLLKKLESTKPVPSLKESDKELRRRYLLEKYG
;
A
#
# COMPACT_ATOMS: atom_id res chain seq x y z
N MET A 1 3.89 25.68 4.49
CA MET A 1 4.43 26.94 3.92
C MET A 1 4.37 26.82 2.40
N LYS A 2 4.00 27.88 1.65
CA LYS A 2 3.94 27.83 0.17
C LYS A 2 5.19 28.47 -0.43
N THR A 3 5.77 27.81 -1.44
CA THR A 3 6.94 28.29 -2.19
C THR A 3 6.59 28.41 -3.67
N LYS A 4 7.25 29.33 -4.39
CA LYS A 4 7.07 29.48 -5.84
C LYS A 4 8.02 28.53 -6.55
N LEU A 5 7.48 27.69 -7.43
CA LEU A 5 8.23 26.80 -8.30
C LEU A 5 8.05 27.27 -9.75
N THR A 6 9.16 27.63 -10.41
CA THR A 6 9.16 27.99 -11.84
C THR A 6 9.72 26.81 -12.63
N LEU A 7 8.95 26.31 -13.59
CA LEU A 7 9.33 25.16 -14.42
C LEU A 7 9.38 25.56 -15.88
N THR A 8 10.37 25.03 -16.61
CA THR A 8 10.40 25.08 -18.07
C THR A 8 9.64 23.88 -18.60
N VAL A 9 8.50 24.13 -19.23
CA VAL A 9 7.61 23.11 -19.79
C VAL A 9 7.13 23.57 -21.15
N GLU A 10 6.79 22.60 -22.01
CA GLU A 10 6.25 22.88 -23.33
C GLU A 10 4.95 23.69 -23.23
N LYS A 11 4.80 24.67 -24.13
CA LYS A 11 3.64 25.58 -24.14
C LYS A 11 2.31 24.81 -24.26
N GLU A 12 2.28 23.76 -25.06
CA GLU A 12 1.07 22.93 -25.25
C GLU A 12 0.63 22.24 -23.96
N ILE A 13 1.59 21.80 -23.14
CA ILE A 13 1.33 21.18 -21.84
C ILE A 13 0.73 22.20 -20.87
N VAL A 14 1.25 23.44 -20.86
CA VAL A 14 0.73 24.52 -20.02
C VAL A 14 -0.73 24.84 -20.37
N GLU A 15 -1.06 24.93 -21.66
CA GLU A 15 -2.43 25.22 -22.10
C GLU A 15 -3.39 24.07 -21.77
N ARG A 16 -2.99 22.81 -22.02
CA ARG A 16 -3.78 21.64 -21.62
C ARG A 16 -4.02 21.61 -20.11
N ALA A 17 -2.99 21.88 -19.31
CA ALA A 17 -3.10 21.90 -17.85
C ALA A 17 -4.05 23.00 -17.37
N LYS A 18 -4.02 24.20 -17.98
CA LYS A 18 -4.98 25.28 -17.71
C LYS A 18 -6.42 24.85 -17.98
N THR A 19 -6.68 24.24 -19.14
CA THR A 19 -8.03 23.77 -19.51
C THR A 19 -8.53 22.72 -18.54
N ILE A 20 -7.69 21.75 -18.16
CA ILE A 20 -8.07 20.69 -17.22
C ILE A 20 -8.35 21.28 -15.83
N ALA A 21 -7.52 22.21 -15.35
CA ALA A 21 -7.71 22.87 -14.07
C ALA A 21 -9.01 23.69 -14.03
N ALA A 22 -9.30 24.43 -15.10
CA ALA A 22 -10.54 25.19 -15.27
C ALA A 22 -11.78 24.29 -15.25
N ASN A 23 -11.76 23.18 -16.01
CA ASN A 23 -12.85 22.21 -16.04
C ASN A 23 -13.10 21.55 -14.67
N ARG A 24 -12.06 21.39 -13.86
CA ARG A 24 -12.14 20.86 -12.49
C ARG A 24 -12.47 21.92 -11.44
N GLY A 25 -12.54 23.21 -11.81
CA GLY A 25 -12.79 24.31 -10.88
C GLY A 25 -11.66 24.55 -9.88
N VAL A 26 -10.42 24.19 -10.21
CA VAL A 26 -9.25 24.33 -9.32
C VAL A 26 -8.14 25.15 -9.98
N SER A 27 -7.23 25.71 -9.18
CA SER A 27 -6.04 26.39 -9.71
C SER A 27 -4.97 25.37 -10.15
N LEU A 28 -4.10 25.77 -11.08
CA LEU A 28 -2.96 24.95 -11.49
C LEU A 28 -2.06 24.56 -10.32
N SER A 29 -1.78 25.47 -9.40
CA SER A 29 -0.97 25.17 -8.22
C SER A 29 -1.65 24.15 -7.31
N LYS A 30 -2.98 24.24 -7.15
CA LYS A 30 -3.74 23.26 -6.37
C LYS A 30 -3.79 21.90 -7.07
N MET A 31 -4.00 21.89 -8.39
CA MET A 31 -3.94 20.68 -9.20
C MET A 31 -2.57 20.01 -9.14
N PHE A 32 -1.49 20.80 -9.16
CA PHE A 32 -0.12 20.32 -8.98
C PHE A 32 0.08 19.73 -7.59
N GLU A 33 -0.29 20.46 -6.53
CA GLU A 33 -0.23 19.96 -5.14
C GLU A 33 -1.05 18.68 -4.99
N GLU A 34 -2.23 18.56 -5.60
CA GLU A 34 -3.06 17.34 -5.53
C GLU A 34 -2.44 16.13 -6.23
N VAL A 35 -1.71 16.34 -7.33
CA VAL A 35 -0.99 15.25 -8.01
C VAL A 35 0.15 14.77 -7.13
N PHE A 36 1.00 15.69 -6.66
CA PHE A 36 2.19 15.36 -5.88
C PHE A 36 1.95 15.13 -4.38
N SER A 37 0.75 15.44 -3.86
CA SER A 37 0.34 15.12 -2.49
C SER A 37 -0.37 13.77 -2.39
N LYS A 38 -0.89 13.24 -3.51
CA LYS A 38 -1.40 11.86 -3.60
C LYS A 38 -0.29 10.86 -3.87
N GLU A 39 0.77 11.31 -4.53
CA GLU A 39 2.05 10.62 -4.53
C GLU A 39 2.68 10.82 -3.15
N ASP A 40 2.35 9.94 -2.20
CA ASP A 40 3.28 9.71 -1.10
C ASP A 40 4.63 9.35 -1.75
N PRO A 41 5.73 10.07 -1.45
CA PRO A 41 7.06 9.67 -1.89
C PRO A 41 7.53 8.39 -1.20
N GLU A 42 6.64 7.68 -0.48
CA GLU A 42 6.79 6.25 -0.20
C GLU A 42 6.77 5.49 -1.52
N ILE A 43 7.92 5.58 -2.21
CA ILE A 43 8.65 4.55 -2.94
C ILE A 43 7.71 3.70 -3.78
N GLU A 44 7.83 3.72 -5.10
CA GLU A 44 7.25 2.67 -5.96
C GLU A 44 7.45 1.30 -5.30
N GLN A 45 6.43 0.84 -4.56
CA GLN A 45 6.64 -0.31 -3.69
C GLN A 45 6.76 -1.48 -4.61
N THR A 46 7.89 -2.18 -4.52
CA THR A 46 8.10 -3.41 -5.27
C THR A 46 6.95 -4.37 -4.96
N GLU A 47 6.61 -5.28 -5.88
CA GLU A 47 5.52 -6.24 -5.67
C GLU A 47 5.68 -7.02 -4.36
N ALA A 48 6.93 -7.30 -3.95
CA ALA A 48 7.27 -7.92 -2.68
C ALA A 48 6.85 -7.09 -1.47
N GLN A 49 7.04 -5.78 -1.48
CA GLN A 49 6.65 -4.87 -0.39
C GLN A 49 5.12 -4.76 -0.29
N LYS A 50 4.42 -4.70 -1.43
CA LYS A 50 2.95 -4.73 -1.46
C LYS A 50 2.39 -6.05 -0.92
N ALA A 51 3.02 -7.17 -1.26
CA ALA A 51 2.66 -8.49 -0.75
C ALA A 51 2.89 -8.58 0.78
N ALA A 52 4.00 -8.04 1.29
CA ALA A 52 4.29 -8.00 2.72
C ALA A 52 3.25 -7.19 3.50
N ILE A 53 2.85 -6.00 3.00
CA ILE A 53 1.81 -5.18 3.63
C ILE A 53 0.45 -5.89 3.60
N SER A 54 0.12 -6.56 2.50
CA SER A 54 -1.10 -7.37 2.40
C SER A 54 -1.10 -8.53 3.41
N LEU A 55 0.04 -9.20 3.57
CA LEU A 55 0.22 -10.27 4.54
C LEU A 55 0.04 -9.76 5.97
N LEU A 56 0.68 -8.65 6.33
CA LEU A 56 0.56 -8.05 7.66
C LEU A 56 -0.88 -7.70 8.02
N LYS A 57 -1.61 -7.04 7.11
CA LYS A 57 -3.04 -6.74 7.32
C LYS A 57 -3.87 -8.01 7.54
N LYS A 58 -3.58 -9.08 6.79
CA LYS A 58 -4.26 -10.37 6.98
C LYS A 58 -3.96 -10.96 8.35
N LEU A 59 -2.69 -10.95 8.79
CA LEU A 59 -2.29 -11.48 10.09
C LEU A 59 -2.95 -10.72 11.25
N GLU A 60 -2.99 -9.39 11.18
CA GLU A 60 -3.66 -8.54 12.18
C GLU A 60 -5.17 -8.81 12.26
N SER A 61 -5.81 -9.07 11.12
CA SER A 61 -7.25 -9.39 11.06
C SER A 61 -7.58 -10.83 11.45
N THR A 62 -6.58 -11.71 11.48
CA THR A 62 -6.79 -13.13 11.74
C THR A 62 -6.87 -13.36 13.25
N LYS A 63 -7.92 -14.04 13.70
CA LYS A 63 -8.06 -14.41 15.11
C LYS A 63 -6.90 -15.35 15.49
N PRO A 64 -6.27 -15.15 16.66
CA PRO A 64 -5.23 -16.06 17.13
C PRO A 64 -5.80 -17.48 17.18
N VAL A 65 -5.08 -18.41 16.56
CA VAL A 65 -5.42 -19.83 16.64
C VAL A 65 -5.28 -20.24 18.11
N PRO A 66 -6.33 -20.81 18.73
CA PRO A 66 -6.23 -21.26 20.10
C PRO A 66 -5.10 -22.28 20.20
N SER A 67 -4.27 -22.14 21.23
CA SER A 67 -3.24 -23.13 21.51
C SER A 67 -3.90 -24.49 21.66
N LEU A 68 -3.32 -25.49 21.01
CA LEU A 68 -3.73 -26.87 21.21
C LEU A 68 -3.52 -27.20 22.69
N LYS A 69 -4.51 -27.85 23.31
CA LYS A 69 -4.43 -28.28 24.71
C LYS A 69 -3.32 -29.31 24.93
N GLU A 70 -2.91 -29.98 23.86
CA GLU A 70 -1.93 -31.06 23.86
C GLU A 70 -0.65 -30.58 23.21
N SER A 71 0.47 -31.04 23.74
CA SER A 71 1.77 -30.70 23.16
C SER A 71 1.97 -31.39 21.81
N ASP A 72 2.72 -30.74 20.91
CA ASP A 72 3.10 -31.31 19.60
C ASP A 72 3.74 -32.70 19.73
N LYS A 73 4.47 -32.92 20.83
CA LYS A 73 5.09 -34.22 21.15
C LYS A 73 4.06 -35.32 21.38
N GLU A 74 2.98 -35.01 22.09
CA GLU A 74 1.90 -35.96 22.37
C GLU A 74 1.07 -36.24 21.12
N LEU A 75 0.76 -35.19 20.33
CA LEU A 75 0.09 -35.33 19.04
C LEU A 75 0.87 -36.21 18.08
N ARG A 76 2.18 -35.97 17.96
CA ARG A 76 3.08 -36.77 17.12
C ARG A 76 3.14 -38.22 17.60
N ARG A 77 3.21 -38.45 18.92
CA ARG A 77 3.21 -39.80 19.50
C ARG A 77 1.90 -40.53 19.20
N ARG A 78 0.75 -39.87 19.38
CA ARG A 78 -0.56 -40.44 19.06
C ARG A 78 -0.67 -40.82 17.60
N TYR A 79 -0.31 -39.92 16.68
CA TYR A 79 -0.36 -40.19 15.25
C TYR A 79 0.52 -41.39 14.86
N LEU A 80 1.72 -41.49 15.43
CA LEU A 80 2.62 -42.62 15.16
C LEU A 80 2.06 -43.95 15.71
N LEU A 81 1.43 -43.93 16.88
CA LEU A 81 0.74 -45.09 17.45
C LEU A 81 -0.45 -45.51 16.60
N GLU A 82 -1.29 -44.58 16.12
CA GLU A 82 -2.45 -44.93 15.27
C GLU A 82 -2.06 -45.45 13.88
N LYS A 83 -0.94 -44.97 13.32
CA LYS A 83 -0.49 -45.36 11.97
C LYS A 83 0.37 -46.62 11.93
N TYR A 84 1.15 -46.87 12.98
CA TYR A 84 2.22 -47.88 12.96
C TYR A 84 2.32 -48.72 14.24
N GLY A 85 1.54 -48.41 15.28
CA GLY A 85 1.43 -49.19 16.51
C GLY A 85 0.21 -50.10 16.47
#